data_AF-A0A519UJ70-F1
#
_entry.id   AF-A0A519UJ70-F1
#
_cell.length_a   1.000
_cell.length_b   1.000
_cell.length_c   1.000
_cell.angle_alpha   90.00
_cell.angle_beta   90.00
_cell.angle_gamma   90.00
#
_symmetry.space_group_name_H-M   'P 1'
#
loop_
_entity.id
_entity.type
_entity.pdbx_description
1 polymer ?
#
loop_
_entity_poly.entity_id
_entity_poly.type
_entity_poly.pdbx_seq_one_letter_code
_entity_poly.pdbx_strand_id
1 'polypeptide(L)'
;MYDHSQRSIAEQTVNNATSWIGHRNFDDKDVVAGQTFVAGAGGDLETIEVFTSVITKPGKILMTVYDFDEQHNQWGASLGSASVAIGKDSHDSWLPFPLKGLHLDKGKSYGFKLESDDTYIGVGEAAGSAHHPPLESGKEWKFENKNHQPHSFRYFSLAFKVGVKAA
;
A
#
# COMPACT_ATOMS: atom_id res chain seq x y z
N MET A 1 4.02 -21.75 17.39
CA MET A 1 5.45 -21.75 17.05
C MET A 1 5.52 -21.52 15.54
N TYR A 2 5.66 -20.25 15.11
CA TYR A 2 5.84 -19.89 13.71
C TYR A 2 7.29 -19.42 13.59
N ASP A 3 8.13 -20.22 12.96
CA ASP A 3 9.52 -19.87 12.66
C ASP A 3 9.72 -19.93 11.15
N HIS A 4 10.03 -18.77 10.57
CA HIS A 4 11.21 -18.50 9.74
C HIS A 4 10.95 -17.22 8.95
N SER A 5 11.56 -16.13 9.44
CA SER A 5 11.81 -14.87 8.75
C SER A 5 11.17 -14.72 7.36
N GLN A 6 9.93 -14.22 7.28
CA GLN A 6 9.46 -13.62 6.04
C GLN A 6 10.41 -12.47 5.74
N ARG A 7 11.34 -12.68 4.81
CA ARG A 7 12.24 -11.64 4.38
C ARG A 7 11.42 -10.68 3.55
N SER A 8 11.13 -9.51 4.10
CA SER A 8 10.52 -8.47 3.28
C SER A 8 11.46 -8.10 2.15
N ILE A 9 10.93 -8.04 0.94
CA ILE A 9 11.70 -7.65 -0.26
C ILE A 9 11.63 -6.15 -0.52
N ALA A 10 10.71 -5.46 0.14
CA ALA A 10 10.53 -4.03 0.14
C ALA A 10 9.68 -3.66 1.38
N GLU A 11 10.20 -2.77 2.22
CA GLU A 11 9.49 -2.31 3.40
C GLU A 11 9.80 -0.86 3.72
N GLN A 12 8.83 -0.23 4.35
CA GLN A 12 8.94 1.04 5.01
C GLN A 12 8.09 0.91 6.28
N THR A 13 8.72 0.98 7.46
CA THR A 13 8.03 0.72 8.73
C THR A 13 7.99 1.92 9.68
N VAL A 14 8.59 3.06 9.30
CA VAL A 14 8.45 4.32 10.06
C VAL A 14 7.01 4.81 9.86
N ASN A 15 6.36 5.19 10.96
CA ASN A 15 5.04 5.78 10.95
C ASN A 15 5.05 7.03 11.82
N ASN A 16 4.99 8.21 11.19
CA ASN A 16 4.98 9.51 11.87
C ASN A 16 3.90 10.46 11.32
N ALA A 17 3.08 9.98 10.38
CA ALA A 17 1.98 10.70 9.75
C ALA A 17 0.81 9.73 9.48
N THR A 18 -0.30 10.24 8.95
CA THR A 18 -1.46 9.42 8.61
C THR A 18 -2.03 9.85 7.28
N SER A 19 -2.11 8.89 6.36
CA SER A 19 -2.80 9.04 5.08
C SER A 19 -4.22 8.49 5.24
N TRP A 20 -5.22 9.18 4.72
CA TRP A 20 -6.62 8.76 4.82
C TRP A 20 -7.05 8.04 3.54
N ILE A 21 -7.77 6.93 3.68
CA ILE A 21 -8.35 6.19 2.54
C ILE A 21 -9.81 5.87 2.78
N GLY A 22 -10.54 5.69 1.68
CA GLY A 22 -11.91 5.23 1.63
C GLY A 22 -12.95 6.34 1.45
N HIS A 23 -14.21 6.00 1.71
CA HIS A 23 -15.36 6.83 1.35
C HIS A 23 -15.72 7.87 2.42
N ARG A 24 -15.67 9.16 2.04
CA ARG A 24 -16.02 10.30 2.90
C ARG A 24 -17.51 10.62 2.82
N ASN A 25 -18.26 10.15 3.82
CA ASN A 25 -19.73 10.34 3.88
C ASN A 25 -20.21 11.81 3.82
N PHE A 26 -19.38 12.80 4.18
CA PHE A 26 -19.81 14.20 4.25
C PHE A 26 -19.74 14.94 2.91
N ASP A 27 -18.96 14.43 1.95
CA ASP A 27 -18.86 15.02 0.60
C ASP A 27 -18.90 14.00 -0.54
N ASP A 28 -19.24 12.74 -0.23
CA ASP A 28 -19.44 11.64 -1.19
C ASP A 28 -18.23 11.41 -2.11
N LYS A 29 -17.03 11.55 -1.54
CA LYS A 29 -15.76 11.37 -2.26
C LYS A 29 -15.00 10.17 -1.77
N ASP A 30 -14.42 9.45 -2.72
CA ASP A 30 -13.49 8.37 -2.46
C ASP A 30 -12.05 8.90 -2.44
N VAL A 31 -11.32 8.55 -1.39
CA VAL A 31 -9.89 8.79 -1.29
C VAL A 31 -9.16 7.47 -1.45
N VAL A 32 -8.32 7.38 -2.47
CA VAL A 32 -7.50 6.19 -2.72
C VAL A 32 -6.05 6.56 -2.46
N ALA A 33 -5.35 5.72 -1.70
CA ALA A 33 -3.90 5.81 -1.57
C ALA A 33 -3.25 4.67 -2.33
N GLY A 34 -2.03 4.90 -2.81
CA GLY A 34 -1.21 3.86 -3.38
C GLY A 34 0.25 4.08 -3.06
N GLN A 35 1.03 3.04 -3.27
CA GLN A 35 2.47 3.06 -3.02
C GLN A 35 3.14 2.24 -4.09
N THR A 36 4.21 2.80 -4.68
CA THR A 36 5.08 2.03 -5.57
C THR A 36 6.34 1.58 -4.83
N PHE A 37 6.89 0.45 -5.24
CA PHE A 37 8.10 -0.14 -4.68
C PHE A 37 8.86 -0.92 -5.75
N VAL A 38 10.17 -1.10 -5.54
CA VAL A 38 11.00 -1.98 -6.38
C VAL A 38 11.17 -3.30 -5.65
N ALA A 39 10.97 -4.42 -6.34
CA ALA A 39 11.15 -5.74 -5.75
C ALA A 39 12.65 -6.03 -5.53
N GLY A 40 13.13 -6.02 -4.28
CA GLY A 40 14.54 -6.29 -3.96
C GLY A 40 14.99 -7.73 -4.25
N ALA A 41 14.04 -8.66 -4.33
CA ALA A 41 14.22 -10.04 -4.77
C ALA A 41 12.98 -10.50 -5.55
N GLY A 42 13.14 -11.54 -6.36
CA GLY A 42 12.02 -12.18 -7.08
C GLY A 42 11.43 -13.33 -6.27
N GLY A 43 10.17 -13.65 -6.54
CA GLY A 43 9.44 -14.72 -5.85
C GLY A 43 7.93 -14.54 -5.91
N ASP A 44 7.21 -15.50 -5.35
CA ASP A 44 5.76 -15.44 -5.31
C ASP A 44 5.30 -14.61 -4.12
N LEU A 45 4.55 -13.54 -4.38
CA LEU A 45 3.95 -12.70 -3.36
C LEU A 45 3.01 -13.53 -2.48
N GLU A 46 3.21 -13.41 -1.17
CA GLU A 46 2.34 -14.01 -0.17
C GLU A 46 1.41 -12.96 0.43
N THR A 47 2.00 -11.83 0.82
CA THR A 47 1.28 -10.77 1.51
C THR A 47 1.90 -9.41 1.23
N ILE A 48 1.05 -8.39 1.23
CA ILE A 48 1.47 -7.02 1.52
C ILE A 48 0.79 -6.62 2.82
N GLU A 49 1.57 -6.18 3.80
CA GLU A 49 1.04 -5.62 5.04
C GLU A 49 1.02 -4.11 4.95
N VAL A 50 -0.03 -3.47 5.48
CA VAL A 50 -0.11 -2.01 5.65
C VAL A 50 -0.43 -1.70 7.10
N PHE A 51 0.22 -0.69 7.68
CA PHE A 51 -0.08 -0.28 9.06
C PHE A 51 -1.38 0.53 9.09
N THR A 52 -2.34 0.14 9.92
CA THR A 52 -3.56 0.90 10.18
C THR A 52 -3.37 1.77 11.41
N SER A 53 -3.68 3.06 11.32
CA SER A 53 -3.58 3.99 12.46
C SER A 53 -4.94 4.26 13.10
N VAL A 54 -5.97 4.53 12.29
CA VAL A 54 -7.29 4.92 12.78
C VAL A 54 -8.39 4.20 12.02
N ILE A 55 -9.30 3.52 12.74
CA ILE A 55 -10.48 2.89 12.15
C ILE A 55 -11.73 3.65 12.59
N THR A 56 -12.35 4.43 11.69
CA THR A 56 -13.56 5.22 12.05
C THR A 56 -14.80 4.35 12.18
N LYS A 57 -14.95 3.36 11.28
CA LYS A 57 -15.97 2.32 11.33
C LYS A 57 -15.45 1.01 10.73
N PRO A 58 -15.97 -0.15 11.18
CA PRO A 58 -15.72 -1.41 10.49
C PRO A 58 -16.14 -1.34 9.02
N GLY A 59 -15.46 -2.11 8.18
CA GLY A 59 -15.70 -2.13 6.75
C GLY A 59 -14.71 -3.04 6.04
N LYS A 60 -14.51 -2.82 4.75
CA LYS A 60 -13.67 -3.65 3.91
C LYS A 60 -12.71 -2.77 3.11
N ILE A 61 -11.43 -3.17 3.11
CA ILE A 61 -10.40 -2.54 2.27
C ILE A 61 -10.08 -3.50 1.14
N LEU A 62 -10.04 -2.97 -0.08
CA LEU A 62 -9.51 -3.64 -1.26
C LEU A 62 -8.08 -3.15 -1.50
N MET A 63 -7.15 -4.09 -1.62
CA MET A 63 -5.84 -3.85 -2.19
C MET A 63 -5.78 -4.44 -3.59
N THR A 64 -5.34 -3.65 -4.57
CA THR A 64 -5.02 -4.14 -5.93
C THR A 64 -3.56 -3.84 -6.24
N VAL A 65 -2.84 -4.85 -6.74
CA VAL A 65 -1.43 -4.75 -7.16
C VAL A 65 -1.37 -4.60 -8.67
N TYR A 66 -0.44 -3.77 -9.15
CA TYR A 66 -0.25 -3.40 -10.54
C TYR A 66 1.24 -3.49 -10.90
N ASP A 67 1.50 -3.74 -12.18
CA ASP A 67 2.78 -3.35 -12.78
C ASP A 67 2.97 -1.82 -12.66
N PHE A 68 4.21 -1.36 -12.56
CA PHE A 68 4.51 0.06 -12.57
C PHE A 68 5.69 0.38 -13.50
N ASP A 69 5.45 1.25 -14.47
CA ASP A 69 6.47 1.79 -15.35
C ASP A 69 7.09 3.03 -14.70
N GLU A 70 8.27 2.85 -14.11
CA GLU A 70 9.00 3.93 -13.44
C GLU A 70 9.57 4.96 -14.42
N GLN A 71 9.91 4.56 -15.66
CA GLN A 71 10.47 5.47 -16.66
C GLN A 71 9.43 6.50 -17.10
N HIS A 72 8.18 6.06 -17.28
CA HIS A 72 7.07 6.93 -17.69
C HIS A 72 6.22 7.40 -16.50
N ASN A 73 6.49 6.92 -15.29
CA ASN A 73 5.73 7.21 -14.07
C ASN A 73 4.24 6.82 -14.20
N GLN A 74 3.98 5.62 -14.72
CA GLN A 74 2.65 5.15 -15.11
C GLN A 74 2.28 3.81 -14.46
N TRP A 75 1.02 3.71 -14.06
CA TRP A 75 0.41 2.47 -13.58
C TRP A 75 0.10 1.56 -14.78
N GLY A 76 0.53 0.31 -14.71
CA GLY A 76 0.31 -0.71 -15.73
C GLY A 76 -0.94 -1.55 -15.49
N ALA A 77 -0.89 -2.80 -15.95
CA ALA A 77 -1.97 -3.76 -15.77
C ALA A 77 -2.13 -4.16 -14.30
N SER A 78 -3.37 -4.43 -13.88
CA SER A 78 -3.64 -5.08 -12.60
C SER A 78 -3.16 -6.52 -12.65
N LEU A 79 -2.46 -6.94 -11.62
CA LEU A 79 -1.89 -8.26 -11.49
C LEU A 79 -2.67 -9.15 -10.53
N GLY A 80 -3.35 -8.55 -9.55
CA GLY A 80 -4.12 -9.28 -8.55
C GLY A 80 -4.66 -8.37 -7.47
N SER A 81 -5.62 -8.88 -6.70
CA SER A 81 -6.21 -8.13 -5.59
C SER A 81 -6.53 -9.03 -4.40
N ALA A 82 -6.59 -8.41 -3.24
CA ALA A 82 -6.98 -9.05 -1.99
C ALA A 82 -7.85 -8.07 -1.21
N SER A 83 -8.83 -8.59 -0.49
CA SER A 83 -9.69 -7.74 0.31
C SER A 83 -9.90 -8.29 1.70
N VAL A 84 -9.82 -7.39 2.67
CA VAL A 84 -9.76 -7.72 4.08
C VAL A 84 -10.81 -6.91 4.81
N ALA A 85 -11.57 -7.59 5.67
CA ALA A 85 -12.49 -6.95 6.58
C ALA A 85 -11.70 -6.38 7.76
N ILE A 86 -12.02 -5.15 8.16
CA ILE A 86 -11.40 -4.47 9.28
C ILE A 86 -12.44 -4.19 10.37
N GLY A 87 -12.05 -4.42 11.62
CA GLY A 87 -12.84 -4.14 12.80
C GLY A 87 -12.32 -2.94 13.57
N LYS A 88 -13.05 -2.51 14.61
CA LYS A 88 -12.60 -1.40 15.49
C LYS A 88 -11.29 -1.70 16.20
N ASP A 89 -11.01 -2.97 16.48
CA ASP A 89 -9.80 -3.42 17.17
C ASP A 89 -8.60 -3.59 16.23
N SER A 90 -8.78 -3.32 14.92
CA SER A 90 -7.71 -3.36 13.92
C SER A 90 -6.95 -2.02 13.81
N HIS A 91 -7.00 -1.16 14.83
CA HIS A 91 -6.18 0.06 14.87
C HIS A 91 -4.79 -0.25 15.40
N ASP A 92 -3.82 0.61 15.08
CA ASP A 92 -2.41 0.48 15.48
C ASP A 92 -1.80 -0.91 15.21
N SER A 93 -2.12 -1.49 14.05
CA SER A 93 -1.74 -2.87 13.72
C SER A 93 -1.29 -3.02 12.27
N TRP A 94 -0.50 -4.07 11.99
CA TRP A 94 -0.18 -4.46 10.62
C TRP A 94 -1.33 -5.30 10.06
N LEU A 95 -1.96 -4.81 9.00
CA LEU A 95 -3.06 -5.49 8.31
C LEU A 95 -2.52 -6.25 7.09
N PRO A 96 -2.54 -7.60 7.10
CA PRO A 96 -2.03 -8.39 5.98
C PRO A 96 -3.07 -8.57 4.87
N PHE A 97 -2.66 -8.32 3.62
CA PHE A 97 -3.43 -8.59 2.42
C PHE A 97 -2.88 -9.83 1.70
N PRO A 98 -3.54 -11.00 1.81
CA PRO A 98 -3.03 -12.24 1.24
C PRO A 98 -3.20 -12.26 -0.29
N LEU A 99 -2.09 -12.20 -1.03
CA LEU A 99 -2.03 -12.03 -2.48
C LEU A 99 -1.37 -13.24 -3.17
N LYS A 100 -1.84 -14.43 -2.80
CA LYS A 100 -1.23 -15.70 -3.25
C LYS A 100 -1.29 -15.85 -4.78
N GLY A 101 -0.17 -16.23 -5.37
CA GLY A 101 -0.06 -16.61 -6.78
C GLY A 101 0.38 -15.49 -7.72
N LEU A 102 0.77 -14.33 -7.18
CA LEU A 102 1.39 -13.27 -7.96
C LEU A 102 2.91 -13.40 -7.96
N HIS A 103 3.53 -13.62 -9.11
CA HIS A 103 5.00 -13.63 -9.22
C HIS A 103 5.56 -12.22 -9.36
N LEU A 104 6.60 -11.90 -8.59
CA LEU A 104 7.36 -10.66 -8.69
C LEU A 104 8.77 -10.94 -9.21
N ASP A 105 9.23 -10.13 -10.16
CA ASP A 105 10.59 -10.19 -10.69
C ASP A 105 11.51 -9.23 -9.95
N LYS A 106 12.71 -9.71 -9.59
CA LYS A 106 13.73 -8.87 -8.95
C LYS A 106 14.05 -7.64 -9.82
N GLY A 107 14.06 -6.47 -9.19
CA GLY A 107 14.44 -5.20 -9.79
C GLY A 107 13.33 -4.54 -10.61
N LYS A 108 12.16 -5.17 -10.77
CA LYS A 108 10.99 -4.52 -11.37
C LYS A 108 10.25 -3.66 -10.35
N SER A 109 9.56 -2.64 -10.88
CA SER A 109 8.75 -1.71 -10.10
C SER A 109 7.28 -2.14 -10.16
N TYR A 110 6.65 -2.12 -8.99
CA TYR A 110 5.25 -2.49 -8.79
C TYR A 110 4.56 -1.39 -8.00
N GLY A 111 3.24 -1.38 -8.01
CA GLY A 111 2.46 -0.53 -7.14
C GLY A 111 1.26 -1.25 -6.58
N PHE A 112 0.84 -0.88 -5.37
CA PHE A 112 -0.46 -1.28 -4.83
C PHE A 112 -1.34 -0.06 -4.57
N LYS A 113 -2.65 -0.22 -4.72
CA LYS A 113 -3.68 0.77 -4.35
C LYS A 113 -4.55 0.21 -3.25
N LEU A 114 -4.98 1.09 -2.34
CA LEU A 114 -5.89 0.80 -1.24
C LEU A 114 -7.18 1.62 -1.40
N GLU A 115 -8.30 0.93 -1.44
CA GLU A 115 -9.62 1.49 -1.71
C GLU A 115 -10.63 0.93 -0.72
N SER A 116 -11.66 1.71 -0.38
CA SER A 116 -12.79 1.26 0.42
C SER A 116 -14.03 2.06 0.09
N ASP A 117 -15.11 1.36 -0.25
CA ASP A 117 -16.40 1.97 -0.56
C ASP A 117 -17.28 2.17 0.68
N ASP A 118 -16.95 1.50 1.79
CA ASP A 118 -17.83 1.39 2.95
C ASP A 118 -17.19 1.86 4.26
N THR A 119 -15.91 2.22 4.25
CA THR A 119 -15.21 2.81 5.41
C THR A 119 -14.23 3.90 5.03
N TYR A 120 -13.88 4.72 6.02
CA TYR A 120 -12.88 5.78 5.93
C TYR A 120 -11.88 5.60 7.05
N ILE A 121 -10.62 5.34 6.73
CA ILE A 121 -9.62 4.95 7.72
C ILE A 121 -8.33 5.72 7.54
N GLY A 122 -7.58 5.83 8.63
CA GLY A 122 -6.19 6.26 8.63
C GLY A 122 -5.28 5.05 8.46
N VAL A 123 -4.38 5.13 7.50
CA VAL A 123 -3.23 4.24 7.35
C VAL A 123 -1.96 4.99 7.73
N GLY A 124 -1.00 4.27 8.31
CA GLY A 124 0.29 4.81 8.70
C GLY A 124 1.09 5.27 7.50
N GLU A 125 1.81 6.37 7.67
CA GLU A 125 2.62 7.01 6.65
C GLU A 125 3.92 7.50 7.30
N ALA A 126 5.02 7.42 6.57
CA ALA A 126 6.20 8.20 6.87
C ALA A 126 6.21 9.48 6.05
N ALA A 127 6.33 10.59 6.75
CA ALA A 127 6.68 11.90 6.24
C ALA A 127 8.18 12.14 6.41
N GLY A 128 8.81 12.60 5.34
CA GLY A 128 10.19 13.05 5.30
C GLY A 128 10.31 14.42 4.63
N SER A 129 11.42 14.64 3.94
CA SER A 129 11.65 15.88 3.17
C SER A 129 12.18 15.54 1.78
N ALA A 130 12.20 16.53 0.89
CA ALA A 130 12.80 16.35 -0.44
C ALA A 130 14.29 15.92 -0.38
N HIS A 131 15.01 16.29 0.68
CA HIS A 131 16.42 15.92 0.89
C HIS A 131 16.61 14.60 1.63
N HIS A 132 15.60 14.16 2.38
CA HIS A 132 15.62 12.92 3.17
C HIS A 132 14.27 12.22 3.02
N PRO A 133 14.00 11.61 1.85
CA PRO A 133 12.74 10.93 1.61
C PRO A 133 12.66 9.64 2.45
N PRO A 134 11.46 9.20 2.85
CA PRO A 134 11.28 7.96 3.61
C PRO A 134 11.69 6.68 2.86
N LEU A 135 11.67 6.73 1.53
CA LEU A 135 12.12 5.67 0.62
C LEU A 135 13.01 6.29 -0.46
N GLU A 136 14.10 5.60 -0.77
CA GLU A 136 14.97 5.98 -1.89
C GLU A 136 14.31 5.66 -3.25
N SER A 137 13.61 4.51 -3.31
CA SER A 137 12.89 3.99 -4.48
C SER A 137 11.42 3.74 -4.17
N GLY A 138 10.51 4.25 -5.00
CA GLY A 138 9.07 4.22 -4.76
C GLY A 138 8.49 5.60 -4.45
N LYS A 139 7.17 5.72 -4.51
CA LYS A 139 6.41 6.96 -4.25
C LYS A 139 5.06 6.63 -3.64
N GLU A 140 4.59 7.46 -2.71
CA GLU A 140 3.18 7.48 -2.36
C GLU A 140 2.38 8.13 -3.49
N TRP A 141 1.16 7.65 -3.70
CA TRP A 141 0.20 8.18 -4.66
C TRP A 141 -1.14 8.43 -3.99
N LYS A 142 -1.77 9.55 -4.33
CA LYS A 142 -3.16 9.85 -3.97
C LYS A 142 -3.99 9.97 -5.23
N PHE A 143 -5.11 9.27 -5.26
CA PHE A 143 -6.09 9.32 -6.33
C PHE A 143 -7.37 9.89 -5.72
N GLU A 144 -7.74 11.09 -6.15
CA GLU A 144 -8.96 11.76 -5.70
C GLU A 144 -9.95 11.78 -6.86
N ASN A 145 -11.12 11.17 -6.69
CA ASN A 145 -12.19 11.14 -7.69
C ASN A 145 -11.80 10.48 -9.04
N LYS A 146 -12.79 9.93 -9.75
CA LYS A 146 -12.58 9.25 -11.05
C LYS A 146 -12.04 10.16 -12.18
N ASN A 147 -12.01 11.48 -11.97
CA ASN A 147 -11.74 12.49 -12.99
C ASN A 147 -10.47 13.32 -12.78
N HIS A 148 -9.75 13.15 -11.66
CA HIS A 148 -8.51 13.91 -11.44
C HIS A 148 -7.27 13.04 -11.71
N GLN A 149 -6.22 13.68 -12.22
CA GLN A 149 -4.94 13.03 -12.39
C GLN A 149 -4.36 12.68 -11.02
N PRO A 150 -3.82 11.46 -10.84
CA PRO A 150 -3.27 11.05 -9.56
C PRO A 150 -2.00 11.83 -9.23
N HIS A 151 -1.83 12.18 -7.96
CA HIS A 151 -0.66 12.90 -7.47
C HIS A 151 0.32 11.93 -6.84
N SER A 152 1.61 12.04 -7.20
CA SER A 152 2.69 11.25 -6.58
C SER A 152 3.56 12.11 -5.67
N PHE A 153 3.94 11.58 -4.51
CA PHE A 153 4.77 12.25 -3.52
C PHE A 153 5.99 11.38 -3.19
N ARG A 154 7.18 12.00 -3.17
CA ARG A 154 8.44 11.32 -2.79
C ARG A 154 8.83 11.51 -1.33
N TYR A 155 8.24 12.52 -0.68
CA TYR A 155 8.49 12.84 0.72
C TYR A 155 7.44 12.21 1.65
N PHE A 156 6.51 11.45 1.09
CA PHE A 156 5.58 10.59 1.81
C PHE A 156 5.72 9.16 1.31
N SER A 157 5.46 8.21 2.21
CA SER A 157 5.36 6.78 1.92
C SER A 157 4.36 6.17 2.86
N LEU A 158 3.48 5.31 2.35
CA LEU A 158 2.70 4.45 3.23
C LEU A 158 3.65 3.56 4.05
N ALA A 159 3.23 3.17 5.25
CA ALA A 159 3.90 2.15 6.05
C ALA A 159 3.46 0.77 5.58
N PHE A 160 4.39 0.03 4.97
CA PHE A 160 4.12 -1.27 4.34
C PHE A 160 5.26 -2.27 4.46
N LYS A 161 4.94 -3.55 4.26
CA LYS A 161 5.91 -4.64 4.06
C LYS A 161 5.45 -5.55 2.94
N VAL A 162 6.36 -5.93 2.06
CA VAL A 162 6.10 -6.89 0.97
C VAL A 162 6.76 -8.22 1.32
N GLY A 163 5.96 -9.25 1.58
CA GLY A 163 6.42 -10.59 1.90
C GLY A 163 6.27 -11.53 0.71
N VAL A 164 7.37 -12.14 0.29
CA VAL A 164 7.38 -13.18 -0.75
C VAL A 164 7.80 -14.53 -0.18
N LYS A 165 7.34 -15.59 -0.81
CA LYS A 165 7.90 -16.92 -0.63
C LYS A 165 9.20 -17.01 -1.43
N ALA A 166 10.28 -17.44 -0.77
CA ALA A 166 11.50 -17.79 -1.48
C ALA A 166 11.22 -18.96 -2.45
N ALA A 167 11.72 -18.84 -3.68
CA ALA A 167 11.71 -19.92 -4.66
C ALA A 167 12.64 -21.07 -4.25
#